data_AF-X0XDR0-F1
#
_entry.id   AF-X0XDR0-F1
#
_cell.length_a   1.000
_cell.length_b   1.000
_cell.length_c   1.000
_cell.angle_alpha   90.00
_cell.angle_beta   90.00
_cell.angle_gamma   90.00
#
_symmetry.space_group_name_H-M   'P 1'
#
loop_
_entity.id
_entity.type
_entity.pdbx_description
1 polymer ?
#
loop_
_entity_poly.entity_id
_entity_poly.type
_entity_poly.pdbx_seq_one_letter_code
_entity_poly.pdbx_strand_id
1 'polypeptide(L)'
;IPAPKLKDIKFPKDPINLLSEILYFIKNLYQKAALVHGDLSEFNILYHNQKPVIIDISQGVTTHHPKAVILLERDIKNIFNYFETIGVEVPNREDFYYEVINLE
;
A
#
# COMPACT_ATOMS: atom_id res chain seq x y z
N ILE A 1 18.66 -15.05 7.46
CA ILE A 1 17.49 -15.46 6.65
C ILE A 1 16.78 -14.17 6.24
N PRO A 2 16.48 -13.94 4.95
CA PRO A 2 15.76 -12.74 4.52
C PRO A 2 14.34 -12.71 5.09
N ALA A 3 13.78 -11.52 5.28
CA ALA A 3 12.39 -11.37 5.66
C ALA A 3 11.47 -11.91 4.55
N PRO A 4 10.39 -12.65 4.88
CA PRO A 4 9.43 -13.13 3.89
C PRO A 4 8.67 -11.99 3.23
N LYS A 5 8.19 -12.20 2.00
CA LYS A 5 7.23 -11.30 1.34
C LYS A 5 5.85 -11.44 2.01
N LEU A 6 5.09 -10.37 2.01
CA LEU A 6 3.74 -10.32 2.57
C LEU A 6 2.82 -11.36 1.89
N LYS A 7 3.01 -11.61 0.58
CA LYS A 7 2.30 -12.65 -0.18
C LYS A 7 2.40 -14.06 0.40
N ASP A 8 3.45 -14.34 1.19
CA ASP A 8 3.68 -15.64 1.82
C ASP A 8 3.12 -15.70 3.26
N ILE A 9 2.52 -14.62 3.76
CA ILE A 9 1.98 -14.49 5.12
C ILE A 9 0.46 -14.67 5.09
N LYS A 10 -0.01 -15.84 5.55
CA LYS A 10 -1.47 -16.11 5.64
C LYS A 10 -2.12 -15.53 6.89
N PHE A 11 -1.38 -15.44 7.99
CA PHE A 11 -1.88 -15.05 9.31
C PHE A 11 -0.90 -14.08 9.97
N PRO A 12 -0.87 -12.79 9.57
CA PRO A 12 -0.10 -11.79 10.28
C PRO A 12 -0.62 -11.66 11.72
N LYS A 13 0.26 -11.39 12.67
CA LYS A 13 -0.12 -11.31 14.10
C LYS A 13 -1.07 -10.15 14.41
N ASP A 14 -0.88 -9.03 13.72
CA ASP A 14 -1.71 -7.83 13.85
C ASP A 14 -2.01 -7.26 12.45
N PRO A 15 -3.00 -7.84 11.74
CA PRO A 15 -3.33 -7.41 10.38
C PRO A 15 -3.84 -5.96 10.31
N ILE A 16 -4.54 -5.49 11.35
CA ILE A 16 -5.16 -4.16 11.38
C ILE A 16 -4.07 -3.08 11.47
N ASN A 17 -3.11 -3.25 12.37
CA ASN A 17 -1.95 -2.35 12.44
C ASN A 17 -1.09 -2.45 11.17
N LEU A 18 -0.90 -3.66 10.63
CA LEU A 18 -0.15 -3.85 9.38
C LEU A 18 -0.78 -3.10 8.20
N LEU A 19 -2.11 -3.20 8.03
CA LEU A 19 -2.85 -2.42 7.02
C LEU A 19 -2.65 -0.92 7.27
N SER A 20 -2.86 -0.47 8.50
CA SER A 20 -2.73 0.94 8.88
C SER A 20 -1.35 1.52 8.55
N GLU A 21 -0.27 0.79 8.80
CA GLU A 21 1.10 1.19 8.45
C GLU A 21 1.31 1.29 6.92
N ILE A 22 0.70 0.40 6.13
CA ILE A 22 0.77 0.44 4.66
C ILE A 22 -0.04 1.63 4.11
N LEU A 23 -1.24 1.88 4.64
CA LEU A 23 -2.06 3.02 4.23
C LEU A 23 -1.36 4.35 4.56
N TYR A 24 -0.74 4.44 5.73
CA TYR A 24 0.08 5.58 6.12
C TYR A 24 1.28 5.77 5.18
N PHE A 25 1.91 4.69 4.73
CA PHE A 25 2.96 4.76 3.72
C PHE A 25 2.45 5.34 2.39
N ILE A 26 1.33 4.82 1.85
CA ILE A 26 0.73 5.31 0.59
C ILE A 26 0.46 6.81 0.69
N LYS A 27 -0.19 7.24 1.79
CA LYS A 27 -0.52 8.65 2.03
C LYS A 27 0.73 9.54 2.07
N ASN A 28 1.76 9.16 2.84
CA ASN A 28 2.97 9.97 2.91
C ASN A 28 3.77 9.98 1.61
N LEU A 29 3.79 8.86 0.88
CA LEU A 29 4.47 8.78 -0.40
C LEU A 29 3.86 9.78 -1.38
N TYR A 30 2.52 9.85 -1.42
CA TYR A 30 1.80 10.82 -2.24
C TYR A 30 1.99 12.25 -1.75
N GLN A 31 1.65 12.52 -0.48
CA GLN A 31 1.50 13.89 0.03
C GLN A 31 2.82 14.57 0.39
N LYS A 32 3.80 13.81 0.88
CA LYS A 32 5.08 14.36 1.35
C LYS A 32 6.20 14.17 0.34
N ALA A 33 6.21 13.04 -0.37
CA ALA A 33 7.25 12.74 -1.35
C ALA A 33 6.83 13.07 -2.80
N ALA A 34 5.56 13.42 -3.05
CA ALA A 34 5.02 13.66 -4.39
C ALA A 34 5.25 12.47 -5.34
N LEU A 35 5.12 11.24 -4.82
CA LEU A 35 5.31 9.99 -5.55
C LEU A 35 4.10 9.05 -5.41
N VAL A 36 3.93 8.21 -6.43
CA VAL A 36 3.08 7.02 -6.42
C VAL A 36 4.02 5.83 -6.59
N HIS A 37 3.82 4.75 -5.83
CA HIS A 37 4.71 3.58 -5.92
C HIS A 37 4.65 2.93 -7.30
N GLY A 38 3.46 2.87 -7.91
CA GLY A 38 3.30 2.45 -9.29
C GLY A 38 3.55 0.96 -9.53
N ASP A 39 3.64 0.16 -8.46
CA ASP A 39 3.65 -1.32 -8.47
C ASP A 39 3.38 -1.91 -7.07
N LEU A 40 2.64 -1.22 -6.22
CA LEU A 40 2.47 -1.68 -4.84
C LEU A 40 1.53 -2.88 -4.78
N SER A 41 2.00 -3.94 -4.13
CA SER A 41 1.27 -5.19 -3.89
C SER A 41 1.93 -5.97 -2.75
N GLU A 42 1.32 -7.06 -2.31
CA GLU A 42 1.86 -8.00 -1.33
C GLU A 42 3.19 -8.65 -1.77
N PHE A 43 3.53 -8.59 -3.06
CA PHE A 43 4.81 -9.07 -3.60
C PHE A 43 5.97 -8.10 -3.35
N ASN A 44 5.68 -6.81 -3.17
CA ASN A 44 6.65 -5.73 -3.00
C ASN A 44 6.66 -5.19 -1.55
N ILE A 45 6.14 -5.97 -0.61
CA ILE A 45 6.18 -5.70 0.83
C ILE A 45 6.85 -6.88 1.51
N LEU A 46 7.90 -6.63 2.28
CA LEU A 46 8.49 -7.61 3.19
C LEU A 46 7.81 -7.50 4.56
N TYR A 47 7.58 -8.63 5.21
CA TYR A 47 7.04 -8.70 6.56
C TYR A 47 8.17 -9.00 7.54
N HIS A 48 8.59 -7.99 8.31
CA HIS A 48 9.72 -8.10 9.22
C HIS A 48 9.38 -7.51 10.58
N ASN A 49 9.60 -8.27 11.67
CA ASN A 49 9.28 -7.85 13.03
C ASN A 49 7.84 -7.31 13.19
N GLN A 50 6.89 -7.96 12.51
CA GLN A 50 5.47 -7.59 12.48
C GLN A 50 5.14 -6.28 11.76
N LYS A 51 6.11 -5.71 11.02
CA LYS A 51 5.95 -4.46 10.29
C LYS A 51 6.12 -4.65 8.78
N PRO A 52 5.46 -3.81 7.97
CA PRO A 52 5.67 -3.79 6.53
C PRO A 52 6.96 -3.06 6.20
N VAL A 53 7.75 -3.61 5.29
CA VAL A 53 8.87 -2.92 4.65
C VAL A 53 8.61 -2.90 3.16
N ILE A 54 8.25 -1.73 2.64
CA ILE A 54 7.96 -1.54 1.21
C ILE A 54 9.29 -1.46 0.45
N ILE A 55 9.38 -2.19 -0.66
CA ILE A 55 10.57 -2.29 -1.51
C ILE A 55 10.22 -1.99 -2.97
N ASP A 56 11.21 -2.04 -3.86
CA ASP A 56 11.02 -1.94 -5.32
C ASP A 56 10.36 -0.63 -5.80
N ILE A 57 10.75 0.50 -5.19
CA ILE A 57 10.32 1.86 -5.60
C ILE A 57 10.78 2.28 -7.01
N SER A 58 11.58 1.46 -7.69
CA SER A 58 12.15 1.77 -9.01
C SER A 58 11.10 2.04 -10.11
N GLN A 59 9.88 1.53 -9.95
CA GLN A 59 8.74 1.78 -10.85
C GLN A 59 7.88 2.98 -10.41
N GLY A 60 8.27 3.65 -9.33
CA GLY A 60 7.57 4.81 -8.79
C GLY A 60 7.57 5.98 -9.77
N VAL A 61 6.45 6.71 -9.79
CA VAL A 61 6.26 7.88 -10.63
C VAL A 61 5.92 9.10 -9.79
N THR A 62 6.24 10.29 -10.27
CA THR A 62 5.79 11.53 -9.63
C THR A 62 4.28 11.70 -9.74
N THR A 63 3.65 12.42 -8.83
CA THR A 63 2.21 12.75 -8.89
C THR A 63 1.80 13.52 -10.15
N HIS A 64 2.74 14.19 -10.82
CA HIS A 64 2.51 14.88 -12.10
C HIS A 64 2.54 13.96 -13.33
N HIS A 65 2.88 12.68 -13.15
CA HIS A 65 2.97 11.75 -14.25
C HIS A 65 1.56 11.51 -14.84
N PRO A 66 1.39 11.43 -16.19
CA PRO A 66 0.06 11.28 -16.81
C PRO A 66 -0.74 10.05 -16.33
N LYS A 67 -0.05 9.04 -15.78
CA LYS A 67 -0.64 7.83 -15.24
C LYS A 67 -0.69 7.77 -13.71
N ALA A 68 -0.33 8.83 -12.98
CA ALA A 68 -0.24 8.80 -11.53
C ALA A 68 -1.56 8.38 -10.87
N VAL A 69 -2.68 8.92 -11.34
CA VAL A 69 -4.04 8.60 -10.84
C VAL A 69 -4.34 7.11 -10.97
N ILE A 70 -4.26 6.56 -12.17
CA ILE A 70 -4.57 5.14 -12.41
C ILE A 70 -3.61 4.19 -11.69
N LEU A 71 -2.37 4.60 -11.48
CA LEU A 71 -1.38 3.81 -10.74
C LEU A 71 -1.67 3.82 -9.24
N LEU A 72 -2.06 4.97 -8.68
CA LEU A 72 -2.45 5.08 -7.28
C LEU A 72 -3.69 4.25 -6.97
N GLU A 73 -4.73 4.35 -7.81
CA GLU A 73 -5.94 3.54 -7.67
C GLU A 73 -5.63 2.04 -7.68
N ARG A 74 -4.72 1.62 -8.57
CA ARG A 74 -4.29 0.22 -8.66
C ARG A 74 -3.51 -0.21 -7.42
N ASP A 75 -2.59 0.61 -6.94
CA ASP A 75 -1.80 0.34 -5.73
C ASP A 75 -2.73 0.17 -4.51
N ILE A 76 -3.70 1.08 -4.32
CA ILE A 76 -4.72 1.00 -3.26
C ILE A 76 -5.54 -0.29 -3.40
N LYS A 77 -6.05 -0.57 -4.61
CA LYS A 77 -6.85 -1.76 -4.90
C LYS A 77 -6.09 -3.05 -4.57
N ASN A 78 -4.82 -3.16 -4.96
CA ASN A 78 -4.02 -4.36 -4.70
C ASN A 78 -3.87 -4.62 -3.20
N ILE A 79 -3.56 -3.58 -2.42
CA ILE A 79 -3.46 -3.69 -0.96
C ILE A 79 -4.79 -4.11 -0.35
N PHE A 80 -5.89 -3.48 -0.75
CA PHE A 80 -7.21 -3.79 -0.18
C PHE A 80 -7.63 -5.21 -0.51
N ASN A 81 -7.44 -5.65 -1.76
CA ASN A 81 -7.72 -7.03 -2.16
C ASN A 81 -6.93 -8.03 -1.32
N TYR A 82 -5.63 -7.79 -1.09
CA TYR A 82 -4.84 -8.68 -0.23
C TYR A 82 -5.43 -8.79 1.18
N PHE A 83 -5.76 -7.66 1.83
CA PHE A 83 -6.32 -7.66 3.18
C PHE A 83 -7.71 -8.31 3.24
N GLU A 84 -8.57 -8.06 2.25
CA GLU A 84 -9.85 -8.74 2.12
C GLU A 84 -9.68 -10.27 2.01
N THR A 85 -8.67 -10.76 1.26
CA THR A 85 -8.44 -12.22 1.11
C THR A 85 -8.00 -12.91 2.39
N ILE A 86 -7.43 -12.18 3.35
CA ILE A 86 -7.07 -12.70 4.68
C ILE A 86 -8.12 -12.36 5.75
N GLY A 87 -9.32 -11.91 5.33
CA GLY A 87 -10.47 -11.69 6.20
C GLY A 87 -10.42 -10.40 7.02
N VAL A 88 -9.68 -9.39 6.55
CA VAL A 88 -9.55 -8.10 7.22
C VAL A 88 -10.49 -7.11 6.56
N GLU A 89 -11.32 -6.44 7.36
CA GLU A 89 -12.15 -5.35 6.87
C GLU A 89 -11.27 -4.18 6.45
N VAL A 90 -11.57 -3.61 5.27
CA VAL A 90 -10.87 -2.47 4.70
C VAL A 90 -11.80 -1.27 4.65
N PRO A 91 -11.28 -0.03 4.71
CA PRO A 91 -12.13 1.15 4.57
C PRO A 91 -12.73 1.23 3.16
N ASN A 92 -13.63 2.20 2.94
CA ASN A 92 -14.06 2.52 1.58
C ASN A 92 -12.87 2.99 0.75
N ARG A 93 -12.70 2.40 -0.44
CA ARG A 93 -11.57 2.66 -1.35
C ARG A 93 -11.58 4.08 -1.88
N GLU A 94 -12.75 4.60 -2.21
CA GLU A 94 -12.94 5.94 -2.76
C GLU A 94 -12.66 6.99 -1.68
N ASP A 95 -13.19 6.80 -0.47
CA ASP A 95 -12.92 7.68 0.67
C ASP A 95 -11.41 7.74 0.97
N PHE A 96 -10.74 6.58 1.01
CA PHE A 96 -9.29 6.55 1.22
C PHE A 96 -8.52 7.19 0.07
N TYR A 97 -8.95 7.01 -1.18
CA TYR A 97 -8.34 7.68 -2.33
C TYR A 97 -8.40 9.21 -2.19
N TYR A 98 -9.58 9.76 -1.87
CA TYR A 98 -9.76 11.20 -1.65
C TYR A 98 -8.92 11.72 -0.48
N GLU A 99 -8.83 10.95 0.61
CA GLU A 99 -7.93 11.24 1.73
C GLU A 99 -6.46 11.34 1.28
N VAL A 100 -6.00 10.41 0.42
CA VAL A 100 -4.63 10.40 -0.09
C VAL A 100 -4.35 11.64 -0.93
N ILE A 101 -5.27 12.07 -1.79
CA ILE A 101 -5.07 13.21 -2.68
C ILE A 101 -5.41 14.58 -2.05
N ASN A 102 -5.76 14.62 -0.76
CA ASN A 102 -6.17 15.82 -0.02
C ASN A 102 -7.33 16.57 -0.68
N LEU A 103 -8.32 15.83 -1.20
CA LEU A 103 -9.60 16.41 -1.58
C LEU A 103 -10.62 16.01 -0.52
N GLU A 104 -11.17 17.01 0.17
CA GLU A 104 -12.32 16.86 1.07
C GLU A 104 -13.63 16.79 0.27
#